data_AF-A0A0M0BD01-F1
#
_entry.id   AF-A0A0M0BD01-F1
#
_cell.length_a   1.000
_cell.length_b   1.000
_cell.length_c   1.000
_cell.angle_alpha   90.00
_cell.angle_beta   90.00
_cell.angle_gamma   90.00
#
_symmetry.space_group_name_H-M   'P 1'
#
loop_
_entity.id
_entity.type
_entity.pdbx_description
1 polymer ?
#
loop_
_entity_poly.entity_id
_entity_poly.type
_entity_poly.pdbx_seq_one_letter_code
_entity_poly.pdbx_strand_id
1 'polypeptide(L)'
;MHLENILIILGMAAPMVLFSYLSGTGRVRFELRRLPMLDFVEDMIRAASERAQQLMFVVLRHICSVAARLNVRTIVTSAQPEIASVIADWAKEGYFAAGHPERFNIEDVYSFADGYHAEPLGNVALIHSQEPAGIIYLGQYNWNFCIMPMGAGNLAGVTQAALNCNPDSHTFASVLCSRTVTAHDTVAMGMYLKNDPAETAVQSAQDVVMVFVVCALWLLFALQYLNVL
;
A
#
# COMPACT_ATOMS: atom_id res chain seq x y z
N MET A 1 41.21 2.76 -36.57
CA MET A 1 40.69 3.43 -35.35
C MET A 1 41.91 3.79 -34.51
N HIS A 2 42.26 5.07 -34.50
CA HIS A 2 43.60 5.56 -34.20
C HIS A 2 43.93 5.47 -32.70
N LEU A 3 45.18 5.11 -32.38
CA LEU A 3 45.76 4.95 -31.04
C LEU A 3 45.45 6.15 -30.11
N GLU A 4 45.28 7.33 -30.70
CA GLU A 4 44.93 8.59 -30.05
C GLU A 4 43.57 8.54 -29.33
N ASN A 5 42.56 7.86 -29.90
CA ASN A 5 41.24 7.75 -29.27
C ASN A 5 41.27 6.88 -28.01
N ILE A 6 42.13 5.86 -27.99
CA ILE A 6 42.30 4.96 -26.83
C ILE A 6 43.00 5.71 -25.68
N LEU A 7 43.99 6.55 -26.00
CA LEU A 7 44.68 7.39 -25.03
C LEU A 7 43.76 8.44 -24.40
N ILE A 8 42.86 9.05 -25.19
CA ILE A 8 41.86 10.00 -24.67
C ILE A 8 40.86 9.30 -23.75
N ILE A 9 40.35 8.13 -24.13
CA ILE A 9 39.41 7.36 -23.30
C ILE A 9 40.07 6.89 -21.99
N LEU A 10 41.31 6.41 -22.04
CA LEU A 10 42.07 6.04 -20.84
C LEU A 10 42.37 7.27 -19.97
N GLY A 11 42.67 8.42 -20.57
CA GLY A 11 42.89 9.68 -19.85
C GLY A 11 41.63 10.19 -19.13
N MET A 12 40.44 9.96 -19.69
CA MET A 12 39.16 10.33 -19.05
C MET A 12 38.70 9.31 -18.00
N ALA A 13 38.97 8.02 -18.21
CA ALA A 13 38.55 6.95 -17.31
C ALA A 13 39.47 6.77 -16.09
N ALA A 14 40.78 6.97 -16.26
CA ALA A 14 41.76 6.77 -15.20
C ALA A 14 41.53 7.63 -13.93
N PRO A 15 41.16 8.93 -14.03
CA PRO A 15 40.79 9.72 -12.86
C PRO A 15 39.57 9.13 -12.16
N MET A 16 38.52 8.76 -12.90
CA MET A 16 37.26 8.26 -12.33
C MET A 16 37.44 6.93 -11.59
N VAL A 17 38.25 6.02 -12.15
CA VAL A 17 38.60 4.74 -11.53
C VAL A 17 39.52 4.96 -10.31
N LEU A 18 40.51 5.84 -10.42
CA LEU A 18 41.40 6.19 -9.31
C LEU A 18 40.62 6.86 -8.16
N PHE A 19 39.68 7.76 -8.46
CA PHE A 19 38.80 8.41 -7.48
C PHE A 19 37.89 7.41 -6.77
N SER A 20 37.34 6.44 -7.50
CA SER A 20 36.50 5.37 -6.93
C SER A 20 37.31 4.45 -6.01
N TYR A 21 38.54 4.12 -6.39
CA TYR A 21 39.45 3.32 -5.59
C TYR A 21 39.93 4.06 -4.32
N LEU A 22 40.26 5.34 -4.42
CA LEU A 22 40.65 6.18 -3.28
C LEU A 22 39.47 6.44 -2.31
N SER A 23 38.24 6.51 -2.83
CA SER A 23 37.02 6.62 -2.01
C SER A 23 36.67 5.29 -1.33
N GLY A 24 36.78 4.16 -2.05
CA GLY A 24 36.53 2.83 -1.51
C GLY A 24 37.53 2.38 -0.44
N THR A 25 38.76 2.90 -0.47
CA THR A 25 39.78 2.65 0.57
C THR A 25 39.62 3.54 1.81
N GLY A 26 38.61 4.42 1.85
CA GLY A 26 38.27 5.26 3.00
C GLY A 26 39.27 6.37 3.32
N ARG A 27 40.31 6.55 2.50
CA ARG A 27 41.34 7.61 2.65
C ARG A 27 40.83 8.99 2.29
N VAL A 28 39.76 9.05 1.49
CA VAL A 28 39.03 10.28 1.16
C VAL A 28 37.56 10.04 1.47
N ARG A 29 37.03 10.74 2.48
CA ARG A 29 35.60 10.75 2.79
C ARG A 29 35.01 12.05 2.27
N PHE A 30 34.10 11.94 1.31
CA PHE A 30 33.31 13.07 0.85
C PHE A 30 32.00 13.07 1.63
N GLU A 31 31.76 14.12 2.40
CA GLU A 31 30.43 14.37 2.96
C GLU A 31 29.57 14.93 1.82
N LEU A 32 28.62 14.12 1.32
CA LEU A 32 27.61 14.63 0.40
C LEU A 32 26.80 15.70 1.13
N ARG A 33 26.74 16.91 0.58
CA ARG A 33 25.88 17.98 1.10
C ARG A 33 24.44 17.49 1.05
N ARG A 34 23.75 17.50 2.20
CA ARG A 34 22.32 17.22 2.28
C ARG A 34 21.57 18.11 1.28
N LEU A 35 20.81 17.51 0.37
CA LEU A 35 20.02 18.21 -0.62
C LEU A 35 18.67 18.60 0.02
N PRO A 36 18.32 19.89 0.12
CA PRO A 36 17.02 20.30 0.67
C PRO A 36 15.83 19.72 -0.11
N MET A 37 16.06 19.38 -1.38
CA MET A 37 15.08 18.73 -2.25
C MET A 37 14.82 17.27 -1.84
N LEU A 38 15.80 16.60 -1.22
CA LEU A 38 15.62 15.25 -0.68
C LEU A 38 14.71 15.29 0.55
N ASP A 39 14.90 16.27 1.44
CA ASP A 39 14.01 16.49 2.59
C ASP A 39 12.58 16.81 2.13
N PHE A 40 12.42 17.65 1.10
CA PHE A 40 11.11 17.95 0.52
C PHE A 40 10.45 16.72 -0.15
N VAL A 41 11.21 15.90 -0.87
CA VAL A 41 10.73 14.64 -1.46
C VAL A 41 10.37 13.63 -0.37
N GLU A 42 11.19 13.51 0.67
CA GLU A 42 10.92 12.66 1.83
C GLU A 42 9.68 13.12 2.60
N ASP A 43 9.51 14.43 2.82
CA ASP A 43 8.33 15.03 3.46
C ASP A 43 7.08 14.87 2.58
N MET A 44 7.20 14.99 1.25
CA MET A 44 6.10 14.72 0.32
C MET A 44 5.72 13.24 0.31
N ILE A 45 6.70 12.33 0.28
CA ILE A 45 6.47 10.88 0.36
C ILE A 45 5.84 10.52 1.70
N ARG A 46 6.34 11.12 2.79
CA ARG A 46 5.82 10.91 4.15
C ARG A 46 4.39 11.44 4.28
N ALA A 47 4.09 12.65 3.80
CA ALA A 47 2.74 13.21 3.82
C ALA A 47 1.75 12.44 2.91
N ALA A 48 2.20 11.97 1.74
CA ALA A 48 1.39 11.15 0.84
C ALA A 48 1.15 9.74 1.40
N SER A 49 2.18 9.13 2.01
CA SER A 49 2.09 7.83 2.68
C SER A 49 1.19 7.91 3.91
N GLU A 50 1.36 8.93 4.75
CA GLU A 50 0.56 9.14 5.96
C GLU A 50 -0.92 9.35 5.62
N ARG A 51 -1.24 10.13 4.58
CA ARG A 51 -2.65 10.36 4.17
C ARG A 51 -3.35 9.08 3.68
N ALA A 52 -2.71 8.32 2.79
CA ALA A 52 -3.32 7.09 2.27
C ALA A 52 -3.46 6.02 3.38
N GLN A 53 -2.48 5.95 4.28
CA GLN A 53 -2.50 5.02 5.41
C GLN A 53 -3.55 5.41 6.46
N GLN A 54 -3.75 6.71 6.70
CA GLN A 54 -4.81 7.22 7.59
C GLN A 54 -6.22 6.86 7.11
N LEU A 55 -6.50 6.97 5.81
CA LEU A 55 -7.81 6.62 5.26
C LEU A 55 -8.12 5.12 5.40
N MET A 56 -7.09 4.27 5.31
CA MET A 56 -7.24 2.84 5.55
C MET A 56 -7.53 2.52 7.02
N PHE A 57 -6.95 3.26 7.97
CA PHE A 57 -7.30 3.13 9.39
C PHE A 57 -8.73 3.58 9.69
N VAL A 58 -9.26 4.57 8.97
CA VAL A 58 -10.68 4.96 9.06
C VAL A 58 -11.59 3.80 8.61
N VAL A 59 -11.22 3.10 7.54
CA VAL A 59 -11.95 1.91 7.07
C VAL A 59 -11.87 0.79 8.12
N LEU A 60 -10.69 0.51 8.68
CA LEU A 60 -10.51 -0.47 9.77
C LEU A 60 -11.42 -0.14 10.97
N ARG A 61 -11.39 1.11 11.44
CA ARG A 61 -12.25 1.57 12.54
C ARG A 61 -13.72 1.35 12.25
N HIS A 62 -14.16 1.63 11.02
CA HIS A 62 -15.54 1.38 10.60
C HIS A 62 -15.87 -0.11 10.61
N ILE A 63 -15.00 -0.98 10.10
CA ILE A 63 -15.17 -2.44 10.13
C ILE A 63 -15.29 -2.95 11.57
N CYS A 64 -14.38 -2.56 12.45
CA CYS A 64 -14.44 -2.92 13.88
C CYS A 64 -15.72 -2.40 14.54
N SER A 65 -16.17 -1.19 14.19
CA SER A 65 -17.44 -0.64 14.67
C SER A 65 -18.66 -1.45 14.22
N VAL A 66 -18.69 -1.89 12.95
CA VAL A 66 -19.75 -2.76 12.43
C VAL A 66 -19.73 -4.13 13.13
N ALA A 67 -18.56 -4.75 13.24
CA ALA A 67 -18.39 -6.04 13.90
C ALA A 67 -18.79 -5.98 15.38
N ALA A 68 -18.41 -4.90 16.07
CA ALA A 68 -18.81 -4.65 17.46
C ALA A 68 -20.33 -4.57 17.61
N ARG A 69 -21.05 -3.87 16.72
CA ARG A 69 -22.53 -3.83 16.72
C ARG A 69 -23.15 -5.20 16.48
N LEU A 70 -22.56 -6.00 15.59
CA LEU A 70 -23.03 -7.34 15.24
C LEU A 70 -22.59 -8.44 16.23
N ASN A 71 -21.84 -8.09 17.28
CA ASN A 71 -21.27 -9.03 18.24
C ASN A 71 -20.37 -10.10 17.57
N VAL A 72 -19.58 -9.68 16.58
CA VAL A 72 -18.62 -10.53 15.87
C VAL A 72 -17.22 -10.24 16.38
N ARG A 73 -16.49 -11.28 16.81
CA ARG A 73 -15.08 -11.18 17.19
C ARG A 73 -14.23 -10.84 15.97
N THR A 74 -13.42 -9.80 16.06
CA THR A 74 -12.48 -9.42 14.99
C THR A 74 -11.05 -9.70 15.40
N ILE A 75 -10.35 -10.51 14.62
CA ILE A 75 -8.91 -10.70 14.73
C ILE A 75 -8.25 -9.78 13.71
N VAL A 76 -7.33 -8.93 14.16
CA VAL A 76 -6.64 -7.95 13.33
C VAL A 76 -5.17 -8.30 13.28
N THR A 77 -4.60 -8.40 12.08
CA THR A 77 -3.19 -8.73 11.89
C THR A 77 -2.46 -7.58 11.21
N SER A 78 -1.20 -7.40 11.58
CA SER A 78 -0.29 -6.43 10.98
C SER A 78 1.00 -7.10 10.52
N ALA A 79 1.46 -6.72 9.32
CA ALA A 79 2.79 -7.05 8.85
C ALA A 79 3.87 -6.25 9.59
N GLN A 80 3.57 -5.06 10.08
CA GLN A 80 4.55 -4.15 10.66
C GLN A 80 4.36 -4.03 12.17
N PRO A 81 5.32 -4.50 13.00
CA PRO A 81 5.29 -4.33 14.45
C PRO A 81 5.20 -2.89 14.91
N GLU A 82 5.78 -1.96 14.15
CA GLU A 82 5.88 -0.55 14.50
C GLU A 82 4.51 0.14 14.52
N ILE A 83 3.56 -0.33 13.71
CA ILE A 83 2.21 0.23 13.61
C ILE A 83 1.16 -0.62 14.32
N ALA A 84 1.56 -1.74 14.94
CA ALA A 84 0.62 -2.66 15.59
C ALA A 84 -0.15 -1.98 16.74
N SER A 85 0.52 -1.13 17.52
CA SER A 85 -0.11 -0.33 18.58
C SER A 85 -1.12 0.66 18.00
N VAL A 86 -0.77 1.32 16.89
CA VAL A 86 -1.67 2.26 16.20
C VAL A 86 -2.90 1.52 15.67
N ILE A 87 -2.72 0.37 15.04
CA ILE A 87 -3.80 -0.50 14.57
C ILE A 87 -4.72 -0.91 15.72
N ALA A 88 -4.15 -1.30 16.87
CA ALA A 88 -4.91 -1.64 18.06
C ALA A 88 -5.75 -0.45 18.57
N ASP A 89 -5.19 0.76 18.58
CA ASP A 89 -5.90 1.97 19.00
C ASP A 89 -7.08 2.29 18.06
N TRP A 90 -6.89 2.19 16.75
CA TRP A 90 -7.97 2.41 15.77
C TRP A 90 -9.06 1.33 15.84
N ALA A 91 -8.67 0.06 16.02
CA ALA A 91 -9.61 -1.03 16.24
C ALA A 91 -10.44 -0.76 17.50
N LYS A 92 -9.77 -0.45 18.62
CA LYS A 92 -10.39 -0.08 19.90
C LYS A 92 -11.35 1.10 19.74
N GLU A 93 -10.95 2.15 19.04
CA GLU A 93 -11.82 3.30 18.77
C GLU A 93 -13.10 2.89 18.03
N GLY A 94 -13.02 1.92 17.11
CA GLY A 94 -14.19 1.35 16.42
C GLY A 94 -15.19 0.71 17.37
N TYR A 95 -14.70 -0.12 18.30
CA TYR A 95 -15.52 -0.74 19.35
C TYR A 95 -16.13 0.29 20.30
N PHE A 96 -15.36 1.31 20.69
CA PHE A 96 -15.84 2.40 21.54
C PHE A 96 -16.91 3.23 20.85
N ALA A 97 -16.72 3.58 19.58
CA ALA A 97 -17.70 4.32 18.78
C ALA A 97 -19.01 3.54 18.58
N ALA A 98 -18.96 2.20 18.61
CA ALA A 98 -20.13 1.34 18.56
C ALA A 98 -20.85 1.18 19.91
N GLY A 99 -20.31 1.73 21.01
CA GLY A 99 -20.87 1.59 22.36
C GLY A 99 -20.59 0.23 23.01
N HIS A 100 -19.62 -0.55 22.48
CA HIS A 100 -19.27 -1.88 22.98
C HIS A 100 -17.78 -2.03 23.29
N PRO A 101 -17.19 -1.18 24.16
CA PRO A 101 -15.78 -1.26 24.52
C PRO A 101 -15.39 -2.57 25.20
N GLU A 102 -16.34 -3.23 25.89
CA GLU A 102 -16.14 -4.51 26.58
C GLU A 102 -15.85 -5.68 25.65
N ARG A 103 -16.16 -5.54 24.35
CA ARG A 103 -15.94 -6.59 23.34
C ARG A 103 -14.57 -6.49 22.68
N PHE A 104 -13.83 -5.41 22.92
CA PHE A 104 -12.49 -5.26 22.38
C PHE A 104 -11.50 -6.10 23.20
N ASN A 105 -10.75 -6.96 22.51
CA ASN A 105 -9.67 -7.73 23.10
C ASN A 105 -8.34 -7.38 22.41
N ILE A 106 -7.37 -6.93 23.19
CA ILE A 106 -6.04 -6.58 22.68
C ILE A 106 -5.28 -7.82 22.16
N GLU A 107 -5.54 -8.99 22.74
CA GLU A 107 -4.91 -10.26 22.33
C GLU A 107 -5.37 -10.73 20.94
N ASP A 108 -6.44 -10.13 20.40
CA ASP A 108 -6.90 -10.38 19.03
C ASP A 108 -6.19 -9.48 18.00
N VAL A 109 -5.25 -8.64 18.44
CA VAL A 109 -4.41 -7.80 17.56
C VAL A 109 -3.00 -8.36 17.50
N TYR A 110 -2.65 -8.98 16.37
CA TYR A 110 -1.35 -9.60 16.16
C TYR A 110 -0.45 -8.75 15.28
N SER A 111 0.85 -8.84 15.54
CA SER A 111 1.86 -8.40 14.58
C SER A 111 2.94 -9.45 14.41
N PHE A 112 3.40 -9.61 13.17
CA PHE A 112 4.48 -10.54 12.85
C PHE A 112 5.82 -9.81 12.85
N ALA A 113 6.81 -10.34 13.56
CA ALA A 113 8.12 -9.69 13.75
C ALA A 113 8.96 -9.58 12.45
N ASP A 114 8.76 -10.49 11.49
CA ASP A 114 9.37 -10.44 10.14
C ASP A 114 8.26 -10.29 9.08
N GLY A 115 7.78 -9.06 8.96
CA GLY A 115 6.53 -8.67 8.31
C GLY A 115 6.29 -9.09 6.86
N TYR A 116 7.33 -9.46 6.12
CA TYR A 116 7.19 -9.84 4.71
C TYR A 116 7.21 -11.36 4.48
N HIS A 117 7.78 -12.14 5.41
CA HIS A 117 7.94 -13.59 5.28
C HIS A 117 7.14 -14.38 6.32
N ALA A 118 7.11 -13.91 7.57
CA ALA A 118 6.40 -14.58 8.65
C ALA A 118 4.89 -14.31 8.58
N GLU A 119 4.49 -13.13 8.10
CA GLU A 119 3.10 -12.70 8.06
C GLU A 119 2.21 -13.57 7.15
N PRO A 120 2.63 -13.99 5.94
CA PRO A 120 1.84 -14.93 5.14
C PRO A 120 1.57 -16.26 5.85
N LEU A 121 2.60 -16.87 6.44
CA LEU A 121 2.48 -18.14 7.16
C LEU A 121 1.64 -18.01 8.43
N GLY A 122 1.83 -16.92 9.16
CA GLY A 122 1.07 -16.63 10.38
C GLY A 122 -0.42 -16.47 10.10
N ASN A 123 -0.78 -15.75 9.03
CA ASN A 123 -2.18 -15.63 8.61
C ASN A 123 -2.75 -16.98 8.14
N VAL A 124 -1.96 -17.82 7.44
CA VAL A 124 -2.40 -19.18 7.10
C VAL A 124 -2.69 -20.00 8.36
N ALA A 125 -1.84 -19.94 9.38
CA ALA A 125 -2.06 -20.63 10.66
C ALA A 125 -3.30 -20.10 11.39
N LEU A 126 -3.57 -18.79 11.33
CA LEU A 126 -4.79 -18.20 11.89
C LEU A 126 -6.04 -18.66 11.14
N ILE A 127 -6.02 -18.71 9.81
CA ILE A 127 -7.15 -19.20 9.00
C ILE A 127 -7.49 -20.65 9.38
N HIS A 128 -6.48 -21.51 9.53
CA HIS A 128 -6.69 -22.92 9.90
C HIS A 128 -7.12 -23.10 11.36
N SER A 129 -6.61 -22.27 12.29
CA SER A 129 -6.88 -22.44 13.72
C SER A 129 -8.16 -21.75 14.19
N GLN A 130 -8.53 -20.63 13.56
CA GLN A 130 -9.68 -19.81 13.96
C GLN A 130 -10.91 -20.05 13.07
N GLU A 131 -10.73 -20.68 11.90
CA GLU A 131 -11.80 -20.97 10.93
C GLU A 131 -12.72 -19.76 10.69
N PRO A 132 -12.18 -18.60 10.26
CA PRO A 132 -12.94 -17.36 10.20
C PRO A 132 -14.10 -17.45 9.20
N ALA A 133 -15.25 -16.89 9.55
CA ALA A 133 -16.41 -16.84 8.64
C ALA A 133 -16.19 -15.88 7.45
N GLY A 134 -15.30 -14.89 7.60
CA GLY A 134 -14.94 -13.98 6.54
C GLY A 134 -13.61 -13.28 6.83
N ILE A 135 -12.91 -12.88 5.77
CA ILE A 135 -11.61 -12.20 5.86
C ILE A 135 -11.64 -10.93 5.03
N ILE A 136 -11.17 -9.83 5.62
CA ILE A 136 -10.99 -8.56 4.94
C ILE A 136 -9.50 -8.24 4.94
N TYR A 137 -8.94 -8.18 3.75
CA TYR A 137 -7.57 -7.77 3.53
C TYR A 137 -7.55 -6.26 3.27
N LEU A 138 -7.05 -5.46 4.21
CA LEU A 138 -6.73 -4.04 4.03
C LEU A 138 -5.23 -3.77 3.82
N GLY A 139 -4.82 -3.27 2.65
CA GLY A 139 -3.43 -2.83 2.43
C GLY A 139 -2.79 -3.26 1.13
N GLN A 140 -1.48 -3.16 1.05
CA GLN A 140 -0.73 -3.64 -0.12
C GLN A 140 -0.22 -5.04 0.17
N TYR A 141 -0.41 -5.94 -0.79
CA TYR A 141 -0.02 -7.34 -0.68
C TYR A 141 1.02 -7.69 -1.72
N ASN A 142 2.02 -8.45 -1.29
CA ASN A 142 2.93 -9.08 -2.21
C ASN A 142 2.31 -10.39 -2.76
N TRP A 143 2.97 -10.96 -3.76
CA TRP A 143 2.56 -12.22 -4.37
C TRP A 143 2.50 -13.38 -3.36
N ASN A 144 3.43 -13.45 -2.39
CA ASN A 144 3.44 -14.47 -1.34
C ASN A 144 2.16 -14.44 -0.50
N PHE A 145 1.74 -13.24 -0.10
CA PHE A 145 0.52 -13.04 0.67
C PHE A 145 -0.74 -13.39 -0.14
N CYS A 146 -0.76 -13.03 -1.41
CA CYS A 146 -1.87 -13.40 -2.27
C CYS A 146 -1.98 -14.92 -2.40
N ILE A 147 -0.87 -15.61 -2.70
CA ILE A 147 -0.90 -17.05 -2.94
C ILE A 147 -1.16 -17.83 -1.65
N MET A 148 -0.53 -17.46 -0.53
CA MET A 148 -0.57 -18.24 0.70
C MET A 148 -1.86 -17.97 1.51
N PRO A 149 -2.03 -16.84 2.23
CA PRO A 149 -3.24 -16.60 2.99
C PRO A 149 -4.51 -16.47 2.16
N MET A 150 -4.55 -15.70 1.06
CA MET A 150 -5.79 -15.60 0.27
C MET A 150 -6.13 -16.93 -0.42
N GLY A 151 -5.11 -17.66 -0.87
CA GLY A 151 -5.27 -19.02 -1.40
C GLY A 151 -5.79 -20.00 -0.34
N ALA A 152 -5.26 -19.95 0.88
CA ALA A 152 -5.73 -20.77 2.00
C ALA A 152 -7.19 -20.45 2.36
N GLY A 153 -7.56 -19.16 2.44
CA GLY A 153 -8.94 -18.76 2.70
C GLY A 153 -9.90 -19.22 1.59
N ASN A 154 -9.47 -19.17 0.32
CA ASN A 154 -10.26 -19.66 -0.81
C ASN A 154 -10.48 -21.18 -0.72
N LEU A 155 -9.40 -21.94 -0.48
CA LEU A 155 -9.46 -23.39 -0.29
C LEU A 155 -10.32 -23.80 0.92
N ALA A 156 -10.33 -22.98 1.97
CA ALA A 156 -11.17 -23.17 3.14
C ALA A 156 -12.64 -22.74 2.90
N GLY A 157 -12.98 -22.17 1.73
CA GLY A 157 -14.34 -21.71 1.42
C GLY A 157 -14.77 -20.46 2.18
N VAL A 158 -13.82 -19.68 2.69
CA VAL A 158 -14.08 -18.47 3.47
C VAL A 158 -14.45 -17.32 2.52
N THR A 159 -15.41 -16.47 2.91
CA THR A 159 -15.74 -15.27 2.13
C THR A 159 -14.63 -14.23 2.32
N GLN A 160 -14.02 -13.79 1.23
CA GLN A 160 -12.86 -12.90 1.28
C GLN A 160 -13.10 -11.59 0.51
N ALA A 161 -12.69 -10.48 1.10
CA ALA A 161 -12.69 -9.16 0.45
C ALA A 161 -11.29 -8.55 0.50
N ALA A 162 -10.73 -8.21 -0.66
CA ALA A 162 -9.44 -7.52 -0.76
C ALA A 162 -9.66 -6.04 -1.06
N LEU A 163 -9.30 -5.20 -0.11
CA LEU A 163 -9.39 -3.75 -0.13
C LEU A 163 -7.98 -3.18 -0.13
N ASN A 164 -7.69 -2.42 -1.17
CA ASN A 164 -6.36 -2.08 -1.65
C ASN A 164 -5.66 -3.30 -2.27
N CYS A 165 -5.41 -3.20 -3.56
CA CYS A 165 -4.57 -4.13 -4.30
C CYS A 165 -3.78 -3.27 -5.28
N ASN A 166 -2.46 -3.24 -5.10
CA ASN A 166 -1.55 -2.70 -6.11
C ASN A 166 -1.85 -3.38 -7.47
N PRO A 167 -1.51 -2.76 -8.61
CA PRO A 167 -1.82 -3.34 -9.93
C PRO A 167 -1.35 -4.80 -10.08
N ASP A 168 -0.20 -5.12 -9.47
CA ASP A 168 0.42 -6.45 -9.56
C ASP A 168 -0.34 -7.55 -8.80
N SER A 169 -0.89 -7.25 -7.62
CA SER A 169 -1.66 -8.19 -6.78
C SER A 169 -3.15 -8.24 -7.14
N HIS A 170 -3.64 -7.25 -7.88
CA HIS A 170 -5.06 -7.12 -8.19
C HIS A 170 -5.61 -8.35 -8.92
N THR A 171 -4.84 -8.91 -9.85
CA THR A 171 -5.23 -10.11 -10.61
C THR A 171 -5.29 -11.36 -9.72
N PHE A 172 -4.40 -11.48 -8.72
CA PHE A 172 -4.46 -12.60 -7.79
C PHE A 172 -5.67 -12.47 -6.87
N ALA A 173 -5.90 -11.27 -6.34
CA ALA A 173 -7.02 -10.99 -5.46
C ALA A 173 -8.37 -11.22 -6.16
N SER A 174 -8.51 -10.85 -7.45
CA SER A 174 -9.77 -11.04 -8.20
C SER A 174 -10.11 -12.51 -8.46
N VAL A 175 -9.11 -13.38 -8.49
CA VAL A 175 -9.30 -14.84 -8.65
C VAL A 175 -9.52 -15.52 -7.30
N LEU A 176 -8.86 -15.04 -6.23
CA LEU A 176 -8.85 -15.71 -4.93
C LEU A 176 -9.93 -15.19 -3.97
N CYS A 177 -10.39 -13.94 -4.14
CA CYS A 177 -11.35 -13.31 -3.25
C CYS A 177 -12.74 -13.21 -3.89
N SER A 178 -13.77 -13.21 -3.05
CA SER A 178 -15.16 -13.01 -3.48
C SER A 178 -15.44 -11.57 -3.92
N ARG A 179 -14.68 -10.62 -3.36
CA ARG A 179 -14.71 -9.19 -3.71
C ARG A 179 -13.29 -8.62 -3.74
N THR A 180 -13.02 -7.82 -4.75
CA THR A 180 -11.77 -7.06 -4.86
C THR A 180 -12.13 -5.62 -5.14
N VAL A 181 -11.54 -4.72 -4.35
CA VAL A 181 -11.76 -3.29 -4.41
C VAL A 181 -10.46 -2.63 -4.82
N THR A 182 -10.53 -1.74 -5.82
CA THR A 182 -9.34 -1.08 -6.33
C THR A 182 -8.72 -0.17 -5.27
N ALA A 183 -7.43 0.18 -5.43
CA ALA A 183 -6.78 1.13 -4.55
C ALA A 183 -7.51 2.48 -4.51
N HIS A 184 -7.97 2.96 -5.69
CA HIS A 184 -8.75 4.18 -5.83
C HIS A 184 -10.04 4.15 -5.00
N ASP A 185 -10.82 3.08 -5.14
CA ASP A 185 -12.09 2.94 -4.42
C ASP A 185 -11.89 2.77 -2.91
N THR A 186 -10.77 2.17 -2.52
CA THR A 186 -10.40 2.03 -1.10
C THR A 186 -10.12 3.39 -0.46
N VAL A 187 -9.44 4.29 -1.18
CA VAL A 187 -9.23 5.68 -0.76
C VAL A 187 -10.56 6.43 -0.70
N ALA A 188 -11.42 6.28 -1.72
CA ALA A 188 -12.74 6.91 -1.75
C ALA A 188 -13.63 6.46 -0.58
N MET A 189 -13.59 5.18 -0.19
CA MET A 189 -14.29 4.68 1.01
C MET A 189 -13.80 5.37 2.28
N GLY A 190 -12.48 5.49 2.46
CA GLY A 190 -11.92 6.19 3.62
C GLY A 190 -12.37 7.65 3.70
N MET A 191 -12.38 8.36 2.56
CA MET A 191 -12.85 9.75 2.47
C MET A 191 -14.35 9.86 2.78
N TYR A 192 -15.15 8.94 2.23
CA TYR A 192 -16.59 8.87 2.48
C TYR A 192 -16.89 8.66 3.97
N LEU A 193 -16.17 7.75 4.62
CA LEU A 193 -16.33 7.50 6.05
C LEU A 193 -15.86 8.67 6.92
N LYS A 194 -14.80 9.36 6.52
CA LYS A 194 -14.31 10.56 7.19
C LYS A 194 -15.29 11.73 7.09
N ASN A 195 -16.16 11.74 6.06
CA ASN A 195 -17.14 12.80 5.77
C ASN A 195 -16.48 14.20 5.63
N ASP A 196 -15.28 14.25 5.03
CA ASP A 196 -14.59 15.52 4.76
C ASP A 196 -14.96 16.03 3.34
N PRO A 197 -15.70 17.15 3.22
CA PRO A 197 -16.11 17.69 1.93
C PRO A 197 -14.93 18.17 1.08
N ALA A 198 -13.82 18.60 1.69
CA ALA A 198 -12.65 19.05 0.96
C ALA A 198 -11.93 17.87 0.30
N GLU A 199 -11.72 16.77 1.01
CA GLU A 199 -11.09 15.56 0.46
C GLU A 199 -11.95 14.92 -0.63
N THR A 200 -13.28 14.87 -0.42
CA THR A 200 -14.24 14.36 -1.41
C THR A 200 -14.24 15.21 -2.70
N ALA A 201 -14.13 16.54 -2.56
CA ALA A 201 -14.06 17.45 -3.70
C ALA A 201 -12.77 17.26 -4.52
N VAL A 202 -11.64 17.03 -3.86
CA VAL A 202 -10.36 16.75 -4.54
C VAL A 202 -10.44 15.45 -5.33
N GLN A 203 -10.99 14.38 -4.75
CA GLN A 203 -11.15 13.10 -5.44
C GLN A 203 -12.06 13.23 -6.67
N SER A 204 -13.20 13.90 -6.51
CA SER A 204 -14.15 14.13 -7.60
C SER A 204 -13.53 14.96 -8.73
N ALA A 205 -12.67 15.94 -8.40
CA ALA A 205 -11.96 16.71 -9.40
C ALA A 205 -10.95 15.86 -10.19
N GLN A 206 -10.27 14.92 -9.53
CA GLN A 206 -9.38 13.98 -10.22
C GLN A 206 -10.13 13.12 -11.23
N ASP A 207 -11.29 12.59 -10.85
CA ASP A 207 -12.14 11.78 -11.75
C ASP A 207 -12.58 12.57 -12.99
N VAL A 208 -13.03 13.82 -12.80
CA VAL A 208 -13.45 14.71 -13.90
C VAL A 208 -12.29 15.00 -14.85
N VAL A 209 -11.09 15.26 -14.31
CA VAL A 209 -9.89 15.51 -15.11
C VAL A 209 -9.50 14.25 -15.90
N MET A 210 -9.54 13.07 -15.30
CA MET A 210 -9.25 11.82 -16.00
C MET A 210 -10.21 11.59 -17.18
N VAL A 211 -11.52 11.79 -16.97
CA VAL A 211 -12.52 11.69 -18.04
C VAL A 211 -12.24 12.69 -19.16
N PHE A 212 -11.98 13.95 -18.82
CA PHE A 212 -11.64 14.98 -19.80
C PHE A 212 -10.41 14.61 -20.63
N VAL A 213 -9.33 14.15 -19.99
CA VAL A 213 -8.10 13.74 -20.67
C VAL A 213 -8.35 12.55 -21.59
N VAL A 214 -9.08 11.53 -21.13
CA VAL A 214 -9.43 10.36 -21.95
C VAL A 214 -10.25 10.79 -23.17
N CYS A 215 -11.27 11.63 -23.00
CA CYS A 215 -12.06 12.16 -24.12
C CYS A 215 -11.21 12.96 -25.11
N ALA A 216 -10.28 13.79 -24.61
CA ALA A 216 -9.37 14.55 -25.46
C ALA A 216 -8.44 13.64 -26.27
N LEU A 217 -7.90 12.57 -25.65
CA LEU A 217 -7.07 11.58 -26.34
C LEU A 217 -7.85 10.82 -27.41
N TRP A 218 -9.09 10.40 -27.11
CA TRP A 218 -9.97 9.77 -28.10
C TRP A 218 -10.30 10.71 -29.27
N LEU A 219 -10.54 11.99 -29.00
CA LEU A 219 -10.78 12.99 -30.05
C LEU A 219 -9.53 13.17 -30.93
N LEU A 220 -8.35 13.32 -30.33
CA LEU A 220 -7.09 13.42 -31.05
C LEU A 220 -6.83 12.19 -31.93
N PHE A 221 -7.05 10.99 -31.37
CA PHE A 221 -6.93 9.73 -32.11
C PHE A 221 -7.90 9.68 -33.30
N ALA A 222 -9.16 10.10 -33.12
CA ALA A 222 -10.15 10.16 -34.18
C ALA A 222 -9.78 11.17 -35.29
N LEU A 223 -9.27 12.35 -34.92
CA LEU A 223 -8.83 13.37 -35.88
C LEU A 223 -7.64 12.89 -36.71
N GLN A 224 -6.70 12.19 -36.09
CA GLN A 224 -5.55 11.59 -36.78
C GLN A 224 -5.97 10.43 -37.69
N TYR A 225 -6.91 9.58 -37.26
CA TYR A 225 -7.46 8.51 -38.11
C TYR A 225 -8.18 9.05 -39.36
N LEU A 226 -8.82 10.22 -39.23
CA LEU A 226 -9.53 10.88 -40.33
C LEU A 226 -8.62 11.74 -41.23
N ASN A 227 -7.29 11.74 -41.02
CA ASN A 227 -6.31 12.59 -41.72
C ASN A 227 -6.67 14.09 -41.71
N VAL A 228 -7.39 14.54 -40.67
CA VAL A 228 -7.67 15.97 -40.45
C VAL A 228 -6.47 16.65 -39.76
N LEU A 229 -5.58 15.85 -39.17
CA LEU A 229 -4.30 16.19 -38.55
C LEU A 229 -3.23 15.16 -38.94
#